data_AF-A0A9E0LDJ8-F1
#
_entry.id   AF-A0A9E0LDJ8-F1
#
_cell.length_a   1.000
_cell.length_b   1.000
_cell.length_c   1.000
_cell.angle_alpha   90.00
_cell.angle_beta   90.00
_cell.angle_gamma   90.00
#
_symmetry.space_group_name_H-M   'P 1'
#
loop_
_entity.id
_entity.type
_entity.pdbx_description
1 polymer ?
#
loop_
_entity_poly.entity_id
_entity_poly.type
_entity_poly.pdbx_seq_one_letter_code
_entity_poly.pdbx_strand_id
1 'polypeptide(L)'
;MHRVEFTVESLETPALTKAQLADLLFDQIGLNKRESKDMVDAFFDLIARSLVDGEDVKLSGFGNFQIRTKAPRPGRNPRTGEAIPIGERRVVTFHASSKLKEQIQG
;
A
#
# COMPACT_ATOMS: atom_id res chain seq x y z
N MET A 1 4.61 45.06 -19.73
CA MET A 1 4.27 43.64 -19.93
C MET A 1 5.25 42.81 -19.11
N HIS A 2 4.95 42.55 -17.84
CA HIS A 2 5.76 41.69 -16.99
C HIS A 2 5.29 40.25 -17.17
N ARG A 3 6.21 39.42 -17.64
CA ARG A 3 6.05 37.97 -17.80
C ARG A 3 5.99 37.39 -16.39
N VAL A 4 4.81 36.92 -15.98
CA VAL A 4 4.65 36.13 -14.76
C VAL A 4 5.40 34.82 -14.99
N GLU A 5 6.49 34.61 -14.27
CA GLU A 5 7.11 33.29 -14.17
C GLU A 5 6.18 32.42 -13.32
N PHE A 6 5.52 31.47 -13.96
CA PHE A 6 4.85 30.39 -13.26
C PHE A 6 5.92 29.48 -12.66
N THR A 7 6.22 29.66 -11.38
CA THR A 7 6.88 28.62 -10.59
C THR A 7 5.91 27.45 -10.49
N VAL A 8 6.26 26.33 -11.11
CA VAL A 8 5.55 25.07 -10.94
C VAL A 8 5.82 24.58 -9.52
N GLU A 9 4.92 24.88 -8.59
CA GLU A 9 4.89 24.19 -7.30
C GLU A 9 4.75 22.70 -7.58
N SER A 10 5.76 21.93 -7.17
CA SER A 10 5.77 20.47 -7.24
C SER A 10 4.48 19.94 -6.63
N LEU A 11 3.77 19.07 -7.34
CA LEU A 11 2.64 18.33 -6.79
C LEU A 11 3.17 17.33 -5.76
N GLU A 12 3.46 17.80 -4.54
CA GLU A 12 3.63 16.92 -3.40
C GLU A 12 2.29 16.21 -3.19
N THR A 13 2.21 14.96 -3.62
CA THR A 13 1.10 14.10 -3.23
C THR A 13 1.31 13.83 -1.74
N PRO A 14 0.40 14.24 -0.83
CA PRO A 14 0.55 13.98 0.60
C PRO A 14 0.38 12.48 0.85
N ALA A 15 1.46 11.74 0.68
CA ALA A 15 1.51 10.30 0.85
C ALA A 15 2.28 9.98 2.14
N LEU A 16 1.62 9.27 3.05
CA LEU A 16 2.24 8.83 4.28
C LEU A 16 3.30 7.76 3.98
N THR A 17 4.54 8.01 4.40
CA THR A 17 5.68 7.10 4.24
C THR A 17 5.93 6.28 5.51
N LYS A 18 6.71 5.19 5.39
CA LYS A 18 7.17 4.41 6.57
C LYS A 18 7.93 5.26 7.59
N ALA A 19 8.76 6.19 7.11
CA ALA A 19 9.53 7.07 7.98
C ALA A 19 8.59 7.98 8.80
N GLN A 20 7.60 8.58 8.13
CA GLN A 20 6.58 9.39 8.80
C GLN A 20 5.71 8.56 9.76
N LEU A 21 5.39 7.30 9.44
CA LEU A 21 4.72 6.39 10.39
C LEU A 21 5.54 6.18 11.67
N ALA A 22 6.85 5.98 11.54
CA ALA A 22 7.73 5.82 12.69
C ALA A 22 7.82 7.11 13.53
N ASP A 23 7.91 8.28 12.87
CA ASP A 23 7.88 9.57 13.56
C ASP A 23 6.55 9.78 14.31
N LEU A 24 5.41 9.46 13.68
CA LEU A 24 4.10 9.54 14.34
C LEU A 24 3.98 8.61 15.55
N LEU A 25 4.56 7.41 15.50
CA LEU A 25 4.57 6.51 16.66
C LEU A 25 5.48 7.02 17.77
N PHE A 26 6.63 7.63 17.43
CA PHE A 26 7.48 8.32 18.40
C PHE A 26 6.68 9.44 19.10
N ASP A 27 6.00 10.28 18.33
CA ASP A 27 5.25 11.44 18.86
C ASP A 27 4.02 11.03 19.69
N GLN A 28 3.25 10.03 19.25
CA GLN A 28 1.98 9.68 19.87
C GLN A 28 2.12 8.70 21.04
N ILE A 29 3.08 7.78 20.97
CA ILE A 29 3.21 6.66 21.91
C ILE A 29 4.44 6.84 22.81
N GLY A 30 5.38 7.73 22.46
CA GLY A 30 6.57 7.99 23.26
C GLY A 30 7.62 6.88 23.19
N LEU A 31 7.51 5.97 22.21
CA LEU A 31 8.59 5.04 21.86
C LEU A 31 9.81 5.83 21.42
N ASN A 32 11.02 5.32 21.61
CA ASN A 32 12.19 6.00 21.04
C ASN A 32 12.24 5.83 19.50
N LYS A 33 12.92 6.74 18.79
CA LYS A 33 12.94 6.74 17.32
C LYS A 33 13.38 5.41 16.69
N ARG A 34 14.33 4.73 17.33
CA ARG A 34 14.81 3.42 16.86
C ARG A 34 13.73 2.37 17.02
N GLU A 35 13.12 2.28 18.20
CA GLU A 35 12.02 1.35 18.49
C GLU A 35 10.83 1.59 17.57
N SER A 36 10.45 2.85 17.32
CA SER A 36 9.36 3.17 16.39
C SER A 36 9.64 2.67 14.98
N LYS A 37 10.86 2.87 14.49
CA LYS A 37 11.28 2.36 13.18
C LYS A 37 11.25 0.83 13.15
N ASP A 38 11.88 0.19 14.13
CA ASP A 38 11.98 -1.27 14.23
C ASP A 38 10.58 -1.89 14.30
N MET A 39 9.64 -1.25 15.00
CA MET A 39 8.24 -1.69 15.09
C MET A 39 7.50 -1.61 13.75
N VAL A 40 7.62 -0.48 13.03
CA VAL A 40 6.98 -0.31 11.71
C VAL A 40 7.53 -1.33 10.72
N ASP A 41 8.85 -1.52 10.68
CA ASP A 41 9.48 -2.48 9.78
C ASP A 41 9.06 -3.91 10.13
N ALA A 42 9.11 -4.30 11.42
CA ALA A 42 8.67 -5.61 11.86
C ALA A 42 7.19 -5.90 11.54
N PHE A 43 6.31 -4.91 11.72
CA PHE A 43 4.88 -5.06 11.42
C PHE A 43 4.64 -5.39 9.93
N PHE A 44 5.26 -4.64 9.02
CA PHE A 44 5.09 -4.90 7.58
C PHE A 44 5.79 -6.19 7.13
N ASP A 45 6.92 -6.54 7.74
CA ASP A 45 7.62 -7.80 7.47
C ASP A 45 6.78 -9.01 7.85
N LEU A 46 6.10 -8.98 9.00
CA LEU A 46 5.21 -10.07 9.43
C LEU A 46 4.03 -10.26 8.45
N ILE A 47 3.43 -9.16 7.98
CA ILE A 47 2.38 -9.21 6.96
C ILE A 47 2.92 -9.84 5.67
N ALA A 48 4.08 -9.37 5.20
CA ALA A 48 4.68 -9.85 3.96
C ALA A 48 5.02 -11.34 4.02
N ARG A 49 5.65 -11.80 5.12
CA ARG A 49 6.01 -13.21 5.32
C ARG A 49 4.77 -14.11 5.32
N SER A 50 3.75 -13.76 6.11
CA SER A 50 2.48 -14.51 6.15
C SER A 50 1.87 -14.67 4.76
N LEU A 51 1.86 -13.59 3.96
CA LEU A 51 1.31 -13.62 2.61
C LEU A 51 2.13 -14.46 1.62
N VAL A 52 3.46 -14.44 1.74
CA VAL A 52 4.36 -15.31 0.95
C VAL A 52 4.05 -16.77 1.26
N ASP A 53 3.90 -17.10 2.54
CA ASP A 53 3.66 -18.45 3.04
C ASP A 53 2.27 -19.02 2.67
N GLY A 54 1.37 -18.20 2.12
CA GLY A 54 0.05 -18.65 1.70
C GLY A 54 -1.07 -18.29 2.66
N GLU A 55 -0.78 -17.48 3.67
CA GLU A 55 -1.72 -17.14 4.73
C GLU A 55 -2.35 -15.77 4.49
N ASP A 56 -3.68 -15.72 4.56
CA ASP A 56 -4.43 -14.47 4.55
C ASP A 56 -4.19 -13.69 5.85
N VAL A 57 -4.04 -12.37 5.76
CA VAL A 57 -3.87 -11.50 6.93
C VAL A 57 -5.15 -10.70 7.18
N LYS A 58 -5.71 -10.82 8.38
CA LYS A 58 -6.94 -10.11 8.79
C LYS A 58 -6.64 -9.11 9.90
N LEU A 59 -6.86 -7.83 9.62
CA LEU A 59 -6.67 -6.74 10.57
C LEU A 59 -8.04 -6.18 10.96
N SER A 60 -8.58 -6.64 12.08
CA SER A 60 -9.91 -6.24 12.57
C SER A 60 -10.05 -4.71 12.62
N GLY A 61 -11.18 -4.20 12.14
CA GLY A 61 -11.44 -2.76 12.06
C GLY A 61 -10.72 -2.04 10.91
N PHE A 62 -9.69 -2.61 10.29
CA PHE A 62 -8.95 -1.99 9.18
C PHE A 62 -9.28 -2.65 7.85
N GLY A 63 -9.02 -3.95 7.72
CA GLY A 63 -9.25 -4.69 6.48
C GLY A 63 -8.46 -5.98 6.38
N ASN A 64 -8.53 -6.62 5.21
CA ASN A 64 -7.99 -7.97 5.00
C ASN A 64 -7.09 -7.98 3.76
N PHE A 65 -5.90 -8.56 3.88
CA PHE A 65 -5.09 -8.98 2.74
C PHE A 65 -5.42 -10.43 2.41
N GLN A 66 -5.93 -10.65 1.20
CA GLN A 66 -6.31 -11.97 0.71
C GLN A 66 -5.47 -12.41 -0.47
N ILE A 67 -5.01 -13.65 -0.46
CA ILE A 67 -4.28 -14.27 -1.55
C ILE A 67 -5.28 -14.86 -2.52
N ARG A 68 -5.11 -14.55 -3.81
CA ARG A 68 -5.95 -15.09 -4.88
C ARG A 68 -5.10 -15.67 -5.99
N THR A 69 -5.43 -16.87 -6.43
CA THR A 69 -4.89 -17.46 -7.66
C THR A 69 -5.70 -16.93 -8.84
N LYS A 70 -5.02 -16.30 -9.79
CA LYS A 70 -5.62 -15.76 -11.01
C LYS A 70 -5.31 -16.71 -12.17
N ALA A 71 -6.35 -17.20 -12.83
CA ALA A 71 -6.21 -18.04 -14.01
C ALA A 71 -5.52 -17.29 -15.17
N PRO A 72 -4.87 -18.02 -16.10
CA PRO A 72 -4.32 -17.44 -17.30
C PRO A 72 -5.39 -16.74 -18.13
N ARG A 73 -5.03 -15.65 -18.80
CA ARG A 73 -5.95 -14.91 -19.68
C ARG A 73 -5.20 -14.21 -20.81
N PRO A 74 -5.86 -13.89 -21.94
CA PRO A 74 -5.26 -13.06 -22.96
C PRO A 74 -4.91 -11.67 -22.40
N GLY A 75 -3.72 -11.20 -22.76
CA GLY A 75 -3.25 -9.84 -22.51
C GLY A 75 -2.69 -9.23 -23.79
N ARG A 76 -2.34 -7.95 -23.74
CA ARG A 76 -1.77 -7.22 -24.87
C ARG A 76 -0.72 -6.23 -24.39
N ASN A 77 0.29 -6.00 -25.22
CA ASN A 77 1.22 -4.88 -25.02
C ASN A 77 0.45 -3.55 -25.17
N PRO A 78 0.40 -2.69 -24.14
CA PRO A 78 -0.33 -1.43 -24.23
C PRO A 78 0.19 -0.49 -25.33
N ARG A 79 1.46 -0.63 -25.74
CA ARG A 79 2.11 0.23 -26.74
C ARG A 79 1.96 -0.30 -28.17
N THR A 80 2.02 -1.61 -28.39
CA THR A 80 2.03 -2.21 -29.74
C THR A 80 0.74 -2.96 -30.09
N GLY A 81 -0.09 -3.31 -29.09
CA GLY A 81 -1.32 -4.09 -29.29
C GLY A 81 -1.11 -5.59 -29.50
N GLU A 82 0.15 -6.05 -29.57
CA GLU A 82 0.52 -7.45 -29.73
C GLU A 82 -0.01 -8.31 -28.57
N ALA A 83 -0.50 -9.50 -28.90
CA ALA A 83 -1.03 -10.43 -27.90
C ALA A 83 0.10 -10.98 -27.04
N ILE A 84 0.02 -10.73 -25.73
CA ILE A 84 0.94 -11.26 -24.72
C ILE A 84 0.10 -11.99 -23.68
N PRO A 85 0.12 -13.33 -23.63
CA PRO A 85 -0.65 -14.08 -22.66
C PRO A 85 -0.18 -13.75 -21.24
N ILE A 86 -1.14 -13.62 -20.33
CA ILE A 86 -0.86 -13.41 -18.92
C ILE A 86 -1.01 -14.76 -18.23
N GLY A 87 0.09 -15.29 -17.73
CA GLY A 87 0.11 -16.59 -17.04
C GLY A 87 -0.65 -16.60 -15.72
N GLU A 88 -0.86 -17.81 -15.21
CA GLU A 88 -1.39 -18.02 -13.87
C GLU A 88 -0.45 -17.40 -12.82
N ARG A 89 -1.02 -16.77 -11.80
CA ARG A 89 -0.23 -16.22 -10.69
C ARG A 89 -1.05 -16.06 -9.42
N ARG A 90 -0.37 -16.08 -8.28
CA ARG A 90 -0.90 -15.58 -7.02
C ARG A 90 -0.81 -14.05 -6.99
N VAL A 91 -1.87 -13.41 -6.49
CA VAL A 91 -1.90 -11.97 -6.21
C VAL A 91 -2.42 -11.73 -4.81
N VAL A 92 -2.00 -10.64 -4.19
CA VAL A 92 -2.58 -10.15 -2.94
C VAL A 92 -3.60 -9.06 -3.26
N THR A 93 -4.72 -9.08 -2.57
CA THR A 93 -5.79 -8.07 -2.66
C THR A 93 -6.08 -7.53 -1.26
N PHE A 94 -6.15 -6.21 -1.11
CA PHE A 94 -6.62 -5.59 0.13
C PHE A 94 -8.12 -5.28 0.04
N HIS A 95 -8.88 -5.66 1.05
CA HIS A 95 -10.29 -5.33 1.21
C HIS A 95 -10.47 -4.52 2.48
N ALA A 96 -10.79 -3.23 2.34
CA ALA A 96 -11.10 -2.37 3.49
C ALA A 96 -12.33 -2.90 4.25
N SER A 97 -12.26 -2.84 5.58
CA SER A 97 -13.37 -3.18 6.47
C SER A 97 -14.55 -2.23 6.27
N SER A 98 -15.76 -2.62 6.70
CA SER A 98 -16.92 -1.71 6.74
C SER A 98 -16.61 -0.48 7.59
N LYS A 99 -16.03 -0.69 8.78
CA LYS A 99 -15.62 0.38 9.69
C LYS A 99 -14.69 1.41 9.04
N LEU A 100 -13.67 0.96 8.30
CA LEU A 100 -12.75 1.85 7.61
C LEU A 100 -13.46 2.59 6.46
N LYS A 101 -14.33 1.90 5.71
CA LYS A 101 -15.11 2.53 4.64
C LYS A 101 -16.06 3.61 5.16
N GLU A 102 -16.77 3.34 6.26
CA GLU A 102 -17.65 4.29 6.93
C GLU A 102 -16.87 5.54 7.37
N GLN A 103 -15.72 5.36 8.03
CA GLN A 103 -14.84 6.46 8.42
C GLN A 103 -14.36 7.34 7.25
N ILE A 104 -14.23 6.76 6.05
CA ILE A 104 -13.83 7.49 4.85
C ILE A 104 -15.01 8.21 4.19
N GLN A 105 -16.21 7.62 4.25
CA GLN A 105 -17.40 8.15 3.57
C GLN A 105 -18.06 9.30 4.33
N GLY A 106 -17.92 9.36 5.66
CA GLY A 106 -18.54 10.37 6.52
C GLY A 106 -19.96 9.99 6.92
#